data_AF-A0AAV5DKR7-F1
#
_entry.id   AF-A0AAV5DKR7-F1
#
_cell.length_a   1.000
_cell.length_b   1.000
_cell.length_c   1.000
_cell.angle_alpha   90.00
_cell.angle_beta   90.00
_cell.angle_gamma   90.00
#
_symmetry.space_group_name_H-M   'P 1'
#
loop_
_entity.id
_entity.type
_entity.pdbx_description
1 polymer ?
#
loop_
_entity_poly.entity_id
_entity_poly.type
_entity_poly.pdbx_seq_one_letter_code
_entity_poly.pdbx_strand_id
1 'polypeptide(L)'
;MAHLGVNAARGNSSGSTVGVGEEPGRSPNADRAVQGKQVQARRVVSALLPEAWLGLQRAVAARRREAAVTAEAEAMAERERGRRSECGGNRENMASNNKLVVLVVTLLAFLGTVASQPQQQGPYVCFNGWLRLPTLNPQLCRPRPTIQPRRIRPPGQGLSYGYYNNNSSFCPSAERIIRDAVRKAVTANPGIGAGLIRLFFHDCFVRGCDGSVLLTTTASRNSDVEREGPPNKNSLRGFEVIDTAKAAIEKACPGIVSCADVVAFAARDASSVLSNGRINIKMPGGRLDGRESFANETDQLPGPFSTLAQLQSSFSNQGLTSDEMVTLSGAHTIGRGRCAFFSNRFGDMNPALAAKLRAQCSNTNNFVNQDDVTPNALDKQYYRNVIDKKVLFNSDAVLNSTETIAQVRQNANGATTWERKFEQAMENMGKIGVKTRGDQGAEIRKVCSRVN
;
A
#
# COMPACT_ATOMS: atom_id res chain seq x y z
N MET A 1 -15.63 -58.38 73.67
CA MET A 1 -14.82 -59.17 72.72
C MET A 1 -13.84 -58.18 72.09
N ALA A 2 -12.65 -57.95 72.66
CA ALA A 2 -11.46 -58.82 72.76
C ALA A 2 -10.44 -58.39 71.67
N HIS A 3 -9.15 -58.12 71.96
CA HIS A 3 -8.44 -57.99 73.24
C HIS A 3 -7.16 -57.14 73.04
N LEU A 4 -6.81 -56.33 74.06
CA LEU A 4 -5.47 -55.93 74.58
C LEU A 4 -4.24 -55.67 73.64
N GLY A 5 -3.28 -54.81 73.99
CA GLY A 5 -3.07 -54.04 75.23
C GLY A 5 -2.28 -52.74 74.96
N VAL A 6 -2.53 -51.66 75.71
CA VAL A 6 -1.95 -51.34 77.04
C VAL A 6 -0.48 -50.86 76.97
N ASN A 7 -0.30 -49.55 77.19
CA ASN A 7 0.67 -49.06 78.15
C ASN A 7 0.14 -47.78 78.84
N ALA A 8 0.45 -47.63 80.13
CA ALA A 8 0.01 -46.52 80.99
C ALA A 8 1.13 -45.44 81.11
N ALA A 9 1.04 -44.32 81.83
CA ALA A 9 0.10 -43.88 82.87
C ALA A 9 0.09 -42.33 83.05
N ARG A 10 -0.97 -41.82 83.72
CA ARG A 10 -1.07 -40.75 84.78
C ARG A 10 0.04 -39.68 84.89
N GLY A 11 -0.21 -38.40 85.23
CA GLY A 11 -1.39 -37.64 85.71
C GLY A 11 -1.06 -36.12 85.58
N ASN A 12 -1.66 -35.14 86.26
CA ASN A 12 -2.62 -35.10 87.37
C ASN A 12 -3.40 -33.74 87.36
N SER A 13 -4.43 -33.60 88.20
CA SER A 13 -5.36 -32.45 88.30
C SER A 13 -4.83 -31.18 89.00
N SER A 14 -5.42 -30.00 88.74
CA SER A 14 -6.18 -29.18 89.72
C SER A 14 -6.33 -27.68 89.31
N GLY A 15 -7.32 -26.97 89.88
CA GLY A 15 -7.36 -25.48 89.92
C GLY A 15 -8.65 -24.84 89.41
N SER A 16 -9.49 -24.31 90.30
CA SER A 16 -10.70 -23.52 89.99
C SER A 16 -10.47 -22.03 90.20
N THR A 17 -11.13 -21.16 89.41
CA THR A 17 -11.70 -19.87 89.88
C THR A 17 -12.72 -19.29 88.88
N VAL A 18 -13.56 -18.37 89.35
CA VAL A 18 -14.77 -17.85 88.67
C VAL A 18 -14.50 -16.53 87.91
N GLY A 19 -15.19 -16.30 86.79
CA GLY A 19 -15.24 -15.03 86.06
C GLY A 19 -16.44 -14.96 85.10
N VAL A 20 -17.04 -13.77 84.93
CA VAL A 20 -18.34 -13.53 84.24
C VAL A 20 -18.13 -12.93 82.85
N GLY A 21 -18.96 -13.28 81.84
CA GLY A 21 -19.09 -12.45 80.61
C GLY A 21 -19.63 -13.11 79.33
N GLU A 22 -20.83 -12.66 78.92
CA GLU A 22 -21.31 -12.37 77.53
C GLU A 22 -21.54 -13.45 76.44
N GLU A 23 -22.44 -13.08 75.51
CA GLU A 23 -23.01 -13.87 74.39
C GLU A 23 -22.07 -14.02 73.16
N PRO A 24 -22.31 -15.01 72.27
CA PRO A 24 -21.40 -15.34 71.17
C PRO A 24 -21.44 -14.33 70.00
N GLY A 25 -20.29 -13.72 69.72
CA GLY A 25 -20.09 -12.78 68.62
C GLY A 25 -20.13 -13.41 67.21
N ARG A 26 -20.63 -12.62 66.25
CA ARG A 26 -20.78 -12.96 64.82
C ARG A 26 -19.41 -13.09 64.13
N SER A 27 -19.21 -14.13 63.32
CA SER A 27 -17.90 -14.44 62.68
C SER A 27 -17.46 -13.38 61.64
N PRO A 28 -16.25 -12.78 61.76
CA PRO A 28 -15.78 -11.73 60.84
C PRO A 28 -15.49 -12.16 59.39
N ASN A 29 -15.49 -13.47 59.10
CA ASN A 29 -15.10 -13.98 57.78
C ASN A 29 -16.22 -13.92 56.72
N ALA A 30 -17.49 -13.75 57.12
CA ALA A 30 -18.61 -13.66 56.17
C ALA A 30 -18.64 -12.32 55.42
N ASP A 31 -18.52 -11.20 56.16
CA ASP A 31 -18.66 -9.85 55.59
C ASP A 31 -17.52 -9.52 54.61
N ARG A 32 -16.31 -10.03 54.87
CA ARG A 32 -15.14 -9.84 53.99
C ARG A 32 -15.34 -10.53 52.62
N ALA A 33 -16.03 -11.66 52.57
CA ALA A 33 -16.36 -12.37 51.33
C ALA A 33 -17.46 -11.66 50.52
N VAL A 34 -18.45 -11.06 51.20
CA VAL A 34 -19.52 -10.28 50.56
C VAL A 34 -18.97 -8.97 49.99
N GLN A 35 -18.13 -8.25 50.73
CA GLN A 35 -17.47 -7.04 50.25
C GLN A 35 -16.55 -7.33 49.04
N GLY A 36 -15.78 -8.43 49.07
CA GLY A 36 -14.94 -8.85 47.95
C GLY A 36 -15.73 -9.05 46.65
N LYS A 37 -16.88 -9.75 46.72
CA LYS A 37 -17.76 -9.97 45.56
C LYS A 37 -18.39 -8.67 45.03
N GLN A 38 -18.80 -7.73 45.90
CA GLN A 38 -19.34 -6.44 45.43
C GLN A 38 -18.28 -5.54 44.78
N VAL A 39 -17.05 -5.51 45.31
CA VAL A 39 -15.94 -4.74 44.70
C VAL A 39 -15.59 -5.30 43.31
N GLN A 40 -15.60 -6.63 43.16
CA GLN A 40 -15.30 -7.27 41.88
C GLN A 40 -16.43 -7.06 40.84
N ALA A 41 -17.71 -7.13 41.27
CA ALA A 41 -18.84 -6.78 40.42
C ALA A 41 -18.82 -5.30 39.96
N ARG A 42 -18.53 -4.36 40.88
CA ARG A 42 -18.38 -2.92 40.53
C ARG A 42 -17.23 -2.68 39.55
N ARG A 43 -16.10 -3.40 39.67
CA ARG A 43 -14.99 -3.32 38.71
C ARG A 43 -15.38 -3.83 37.31
N VAL A 44 -16.14 -4.92 37.21
CA VAL A 44 -16.61 -5.45 35.92
C VAL A 44 -17.59 -4.48 35.25
N VAL A 45 -18.56 -3.94 36.00
CA VAL A 45 -19.51 -2.93 35.45
C VAL A 45 -18.77 -1.66 35.01
N SER A 46 -17.80 -1.18 35.80
CA SER A 46 -17.00 0.00 35.45
C SER A 46 -16.07 -0.22 34.26
N ALA A 47 -15.73 -1.46 33.90
CA ALA A 47 -14.90 -1.80 32.74
C ALA A 47 -15.71 -2.00 31.44
N LEU A 48 -17.00 -2.36 31.54
CA LEU A 48 -17.87 -2.60 30.37
C LEU A 48 -18.56 -1.33 29.87
N LEU A 49 -18.83 -0.35 30.74
CA LEU A 49 -19.46 0.92 30.36
C LEU A 49 -18.70 1.72 29.28
N PRO A 50 -17.34 1.84 29.31
CA PRO A 50 -16.60 2.54 28.26
C PRO A 50 -16.67 1.85 26.89
N GLU A 51 -16.59 0.52 26.84
CA GLU A 51 -16.66 -0.25 25.59
C GLU A 51 -18.07 -0.21 24.98
N ALA A 52 -19.12 -0.32 25.81
CA ALA A 52 -20.50 -0.14 25.35
C ALA A 52 -20.74 1.28 24.79
N TRP A 53 -20.18 2.30 25.43
CA TRP A 53 -20.26 3.69 24.97
C TRP A 53 -19.50 3.93 23.65
N LEU A 54 -18.28 3.37 23.50
CA LEU A 54 -17.55 3.40 22.23
C LEU A 54 -18.29 2.64 21.12
N GLY A 55 -18.91 1.50 21.45
CA GLY A 55 -19.77 0.75 20.52
C GLY A 55 -20.94 1.60 20.01
N LEU A 56 -21.62 2.30 20.92
CA LEU A 56 -22.72 3.20 20.57
C LEU A 56 -22.24 4.37 19.69
N GLN A 57 -21.11 5.00 20.03
CA GLN A 57 -20.53 6.07 19.22
C GLN A 57 -20.12 5.60 17.82
N ARG A 58 -19.57 4.39 17.69
CA ARG A 58 -19.25 3.78 16.38
C ARG A 58 -20.51 3.49 15.56
N ALA A 59 -21.57 2.99 16.18
CA ALA A 59 -22.85 2.74 15.51
C ALA A 59 -23.53 4.04 15.03
N VAL A 60 -23.50 5.11 15.84
CA VAL A 60 -24.00 6.44 15.45
C VAL A 60 -23.14 7.04 14.33
N ALA A 61 -21.81 6.89 14.36
CA ALA A 61 -20.93 7.34 13.29
C ALA A 61 -21.15 6.56 11.98
N ALA A 62 -21.42 5.25 12.05
CA ALA A 62 -21.77 4.43 10.89
C ALA A 62 -23.09 4.90 10.24
N ARG A 63 -24.17 5.04 11.03
CA ARG A 63 -25.46 5.55 10.53
C ARG A 63 -25.37 6.96 9.93
N ARG A 64 -24.52 7.84 10.50
CA ARG A 64 -24.26 9.18 9.92
C ARG A 64 -23.54 9.10 8.56
N ARG A 65 -22.66 8.11 8.35
CA ARG A 65 -22.00 7.88 7.05
C ARG A 65 -22.98 7.31 6.02
N GLU A 66 -23.83 6.36 6.41
CA GLU A 66 -24.88 5.82 5.54
C GLU A 66 -25.87 6.91 5.11
N ALA A 67 -26.31 7.76 6.05
CA ALA A 67 -27.18 8.89 5.73
C ALA A 67 -26.51 9.91 4.78
N ALA A 68 -25.22 10.20 4.96
CA ALA A 68 -24.47 11.10 4.07
C ALA A 68 -24.34 10.53 2.64
N VAL A 69 -24.02 9.24 2.49
CA VAL A 69 -23.95 8.57 1.17
C VAL A 69 -25.31 8.55 0.48
N THR A 70 -26.40 8.40 1.25
CA THR A 70 -27.77 8.43 0.70
C THR A 70 -28.14 9.82 0.19
N ALA A 71 -27.83 10.87 0.97
CA ALA A 71 -28.05 12.26 0.58
C ALA A 71 -27.21 12.68 -0.64
N GLU A 72 -25.96 12.20 -0.78
CA GLU A 72 -25.14 12.43 -1.97
C GLU A 72 -25.73 11.73 -3.21
N ALA A 73 -26.29 10.52 -3.06
CA ALA A 73 -26.94 9.80 -4.16
C ALA A 73 -28.24 10.50 -4.62
N GLU A 74 -29.05 11.00 -3.70
CA GLU A 74 -30.27 11.78 -4.01
C GLU A 74 -29.92 13.09 -4.73
N ALA A 75 -28.93 13.85 -4.23
CA ALA A 75 -28.45 15.07 -4.87
C ALA A 75 -27.85 14.83 -6.27
N MET A 76 -27.25 13.65 -6.50
CA MET A 76 -26.75 13.26 -7.82
C MET A 76 -27.91 12.93 -8.79
N ALA A 77 -28.93 12.21 -8.31
CA ALA A 77 -30.12 11.88 -9.09
C ALA A 77 -30.94 13.13 -9.48
N GLU A 78 -31.02 14.15 -8.63
CA GLU A 78 -31.68 15.42 -8.98
C GLU A 78 -30.89 16.23 -10.01
N ARG A 79 -29.55 16.21 -9.96
CA ARG A 79 -28.70 16.82 -11.01
C ARG A 79 -28.87 16.15 -12.38
N GLU A 80 -29.07 14.84 -12.43
CA GLU A 80 -29.38 14.14 -13.68
C GLU A 80 -30.80 14.44 -14.18
N ARG A 81 -31.77 14.58 -13.27
CA ARG A 81 -33.14 14.99 -13.60
C ARG A 81 -33.18 16.39 -14.21
N GLY A 82 -32.42 17.34 -13.64
CA GLY A 82 -32.25 18.70 -14.18
C GLY A 82 -31.63 18.73 -15.58
N ARG A 83 -30.61 17.92 -15.85
CA ARG A 83 -30.03 17.80 -17.21
C ARG A 83 -31.00 17.24 -18.25
N ARG A 84 -31.93 16.36 -17.86
CA ARG A 84 -32.95 15.85 -18.80
C ARG A 84 -34.01 16.89 -19.16
N SER A 85 -34.28 17.89 -18.30
CA SER A 85 -35.18 19.00 -18.63
C SER A 85 -34.55 20.06 -19.56
N GLU A 86 -33.22 20.19 -19.59
CA GLU A 86 -32.52 21.16 -20.46
C GLU A 86 -32.35 20.68 -21.92
N CYS A 87 -32.68 19.42 -22.23
CA CYS A 87 -32.66 18.87 -23.59
C CYS A 87 -34.08 18.66 -24.16
N GLY A 88 -34.94 19.67 -24.06
CA GLY A 88 -36.21 19.76 -24.77
C GLY A 88 -36.06 20.47 -26.12
N GLY A 89 -36.17 19.75 -27.24
CA GLY A 89 -36.03 20.32 -28.59
C GLY A 89 -36.56 19.42 -29.70
N ASN A 90 -37.88 19.48 -29.92
CA ASN A 90 -38.69 19.06 -31.07
C ASN A 90 -38.33 17.77 -31.84
N ARG A 91 -39.25 16.80 -31.80
CA ARG A 91 -39.48 15.85 -32.90
C ARG A 91 -40.38 16.52 -33.95
N GLU A 92 -39.95 16.49 -35.21
CA GLU A 92 -40.87 16.55 -36.36
C GLU A 92 -40.56 15.42 -37.35
N ASN A 93 -41.55 15.13 -38.19
CA ASN A 93 -41.64 13.91 -38.98
C ASN A 93 -40.82 14.00 -40.29
N MET A 94 -40.29 12.86 -40.75
CA MET A 94 -40.42 12.52 -42.17
C MET A 94 -40.28 11.02 -42.41
N ALA A 95 -41.14 10.49 -43.28
CA ALA A 95 -41.10 9.14 -43.81
C ALA A 95 -40.66 9.16 -45.29
N SER A 96 -40.52 7.96 -45.87
CA SER A 96 -40.48 7.66 -47.33
C SER A 96 -39.12 7.28 -47.94
N ASN A 97 -38.95 5.96 -48.12
CA ASN A 97 -38.66 5.27 -49.38
C ASN A 97 -37.36 5.46 -50.22
N ASN A 98 -36.77 4.29 -50.50
CA ASN A 98 -36.42 3.76 -51.84
C ASN A 98 -34.95 3.74 -52.36
N LYS A 99 -34.51 2.48 -52.56
CA LYS A 99 -33.83 1.88 -53.74
C LYS A 99 -32.28 1.88 -53.89
N LEU A 100 -31.81 0.64 -54.10
CA LEU A 100 -30.56 0.12 -54.69
C LEU A 100 -29.77 1.02 -55.67
N VAL A 101 -28.43 0.97 -55.56
CA VAL A 101 -27.41 0.77 -56.64
C VAL A 101 -26.00 0.59 -55.99
N VAL A 102 -24.91 0.19 -56.66
CA VAL A 102 -24.55 -1.12 -57.25
C VAL A 102 -23.21 -0.99 -58.05
N LEU A 103 -22.23 -1.87 -57.78
CA LEU A 103 -21.01 -2.22 -58.56
C LEU A 103 -19.80 -1.24 -58.74
N VAL A 104 -18.62 -1.82 -58.40
CA VAL A 104 -17.31 -1.83 -59.12
C VAL A 104 -16.45 -0.56 -59.26
N VAL A 105 -15.20 -0.66 -58.74
CA VAL A 105 -13.97 -0.26 -59.44
C VAL A 105 -12.87 -1.31 -59.17
N THR A 106 -12.18 -1.75 -60.23
CA THR A 106 -11.01 -2.66 -60.20
C THR A 106 -9.72 -1.95 -60.62
N LEU A 107 -8.60 -2.39 -60.04
CA LEU A 107 -7.19 -2.33 -60.52
C LEU A 107 -6.64 -1.08 -61.24
N LEU A 108 -5.48 -0.61 -60.75
CA LEU A 108 -4.22 -0.24 -61.43
C LEU A 108 -3.37 0.56 -60.40
N ALA A 109 -2.05 0.47 -60.28
CA ALA A 109 -1.05 -0.49 -60.78
C ALA A 109 0.18 -0.45 -59.83
N PHE A 110 1.05 -1.46 -59.89
CA PHE A 110 2.40 -1.37 -59.32
C PHE A 110 3.27 -0.41 -60.16
N LEU A 111 4.15 0.36 -59.50
CA LEU A 111 5.60 0.51 -59.76
C LEU A 111 6.15 1.78 -59.09
N GLY A 112 7.26 1.68 -58.36
CA GLY A 112 7.95 2.82 -57.74
C GLY A 112 9.00 2.38 -56.72
N THR A 113 10.28 2.69 -56.97
CA THR A 113 11.44 2.20 -56.22
C THR A 113 11.87 3.11 -55.06
N VAL A 114 12.70 2.53 -54.17
CA VAL A 114 13.35 3.12 -53.00
C VAL A 114 14.00 4.50 -53.20
N ALA A 115 13.82 5.38 -52.21
CA ALA A 115 14.69 6.52 -51.89
C ALA A 115 14.64 6.82 -50.37
N SER A 116 15.72 7.40 -49.81
CA SER A 116 15.96 7.45 -48.35
C SER A 116 15.79 8.84 -47.73
N GLN A 117 14.94 8.94 -46.69
CA GLN A 117 14.89 10.00 -45.63
C GLN A 117 14.68 11.48 -46.07
N PRO A 118 14.36 12.43 -45.16
CA PRO A 118 14.00 12.32 -43.74
C PRO A 118 12.61 12.90 -43.34
N GLN A 119 12.08 12.38 -42.22
CA GLN A 119 11.26 13.04 -41.19
C GLN A 119 10.59 14.41 -41.48
N GLN A 120 9.27 14.40 -41.75
CA GLN A 120 8.36 15.53 -41.45
C GLN A 120 7.11 15.05 -40.73
N GLN A 121 6.59 15.88 -39.81
CA GLN A 121 5.48 15.55 -38.91
C GLN A 121 4.12 15.80 -39.58
N GLY A 122 3.35 14.73 -39.84
CA GLY A 122 1.94 14.80 -40.23
C GLY A 122 1.00 14.74 -39.00
N PRO A 123 -0.26 15.23 -39.10
CA PRO A 123 -1.09 15.57 -37.95
C PRO A 123 -1.62 14.36 -37.17
N TYR A 124 -1.66 14.50 -35.85
CA TYR A 124 -2.11 13.48 -34.91
C TYR A 124 -3.61 13.17 -35.05
N VAL A 125 -3.93 11.87 -35.17
CA VAL A 125 -5.30 11.35 -35.16
C VAL A 125 -5.79 11.17 -33.73
N CYS A 126 -7.00 11.63 -33.41
CA CYS A 126 -7.66 11.37 -32.13
C CYS A 126 -8.87 10.44 -32.33
N PHE A 127 -8.96 9.37 -31.54
CA PHE A 127 -10.07 9.12 -30.60
C PHE A 127 -9.86 7.82 -29.80
N ASN A 128 -10.34 7.79 -28.55
CA ASN A 128 -10.62 6.53 -27.85
C ASN A 128 -11.84 5.86 -28.51
N GLY A 129 -11.93 4.53 -28.43
CA GLY A 129 -12.91 3.77 -29.22
C GLY A 129 -14.38 4.08 -28.95
N TRP A 130 -15.21 3.66 -29.91
CA TRP A 130 -16.68 3.68 -29.99
C TRP A 130 -17.33 4.97 -30.55
N LEU A 131 -18.00 4.79 -31.69
CA LEU A 131 -18.65 5.75 -32.60
C LEU A 131 -17.73 6.76 -33.33
N ARG A 132 -17.90 6.83 -34.66
CA ARG A 132 -17.41 7.91 -35.53
C ARG A 132 -18.62 8.69 -36.05
N LEU A 133 -18.70 9.98 -35.75
CA LEU A 133 -19.60 10.92 -36.42
C LEU A 133 -18.78 12.16 -36.86
N PRO A 134 -18.99 12.69 -38.08
CA PRO A 134 -18.19 13.78 -38.59
C PRO A 134 -18.83 15.16 -38.32
N THR A 135 -18.36 15.88 -37.32
CA THR A 135 -18.66 17.33 -37.18
C THR A 135 -17.44 18.14 -36.74
N LEU A 136 -16.91 18.91 -37.69
CA LEU A 136 -16.65 20.35 -37.56
C LEU A 136 -16.59 20.91 -36.10
N ASN A 137 -15.39 21.02 -35.53
CA ASN A 137 -14.82 22.25 -34.92
C ASN A 137 -13.57 21.90 -34.07
N PRO A 138 -12.34 22.22 -34.50
CA PRO A 138 -11.12 21.79 -33.81
C PRO A 138 -10.81 22.55 -32.48
N GLN A 139 -11.62 23.54 -32.09
CA GLN A 139 -11.35 24.41 -30.93
C GLN A 139 -11.72 23.81 -29.56
N LEU A 140 -12.26 22.58 -29.49
CA LEU A 140 -12.65 21.94 -28.22
C LEU A 140 -11.57 21.03 -27.60
N CYS A 141 -10.46 20.79 -28.31
CA CYS A 141 -9.30 20.12 -27.73
C CYS A 141 -8.55 21.07 -26.79
N ARG A 142 -8.87 21.05 -25.49
CA ARG A 142 -7.91 21.55 -24.48
C ARG A 142 -6.57 20.86 -24.73
N PRO A 143 -5.44 21.59 -24.83
CA PRO A 143 -4.15 20.94 -24.95
C PRO A 143 -3.97 19.99 -23.76
N ARG A 144 -3.63 18.73 -24.04
CA ARG A 144 -3.14 17.81 -23.01
C ARG A 144 -2.05 18.58 -22.24
N PRO A 145 -2.08 18.65 -20.90
CA PRO A 145 -1.05 19.35 -20.16
C PRO A 145 0.29 18.82 -20.63
N THR A 146 1.13 19.72 -21.16
CA THR A 146 2.45 19.36 -21.63
C THR A 146 3.19 18.82 -20.41
N ILE A 147 3.42 17.49 -20.41
CA ILE A 147 4.34 16.86 -19.47
C ILE A 147 5.68 17.51 -19.80
N GLN A 148 6.03 18.56 -19.06
CA GLN A 148 7.29 19.24 -19.27
C GLN A 148 8.38 18.18 -19.13
N PRO A 149 9.31 18.08 -20.10
CA PRO A 149 10.42 17.13 -19.98
C PRO A 149 11.10 17.41 -18.64
N ARG A 150 11.00 16.43 -17.74
CA ARG A 150 11.41 16.54 -16.34
C ARG A 150 12.84 17.05 -16.36
N ARG A 151 13.12 18.23 -15.78
CA ARG A 151 14.50 18.74 -15.67
C ARG A 151 15.34 17.62 -15.06
N ILE A 152 16.28 17.08 -15.84
CA ILE A 152 17.10 15.93 -15.45
C ILE A 152 18.09 16.42 -14.39
N ARG A 153 17.62 16.45 -13.14
CA ARG A 153 18.48 16.63 -11.98
C ARG A 153 19.26 15.34 -11.74
N PRO A 154 20.51 15.43 -11.25
CA PRO A 154 21.23 14.27 -10.77
C PRO A 154 20.37 13.50 -9.75
N PRO A 155 20.19 12.18 -9.89
CA PRO A 155 19.43 11.39 -8.94
C PRO A 155 19.93 11.61 -7.50
N GLY A 156 19.01 11.93 -6.58
CA GLY A 156 19.35 12.13 -5.17
C GLY A 156 20.07 13.44 -4.85
N GLN A 157 20.04 14.46 -5.73
CA GLN A 157 20.60 15.78 -5.43
C GLN A 157 20.05 16.34 -4.11
N GLY A 158 20.96 16.65 -3.16
CA GLY A 158 20.60 17.21 -1.85
C GLY A 158 20.30 16.16 -0.76
N LEU A 159 20.31 14.86 -1.09
CA LEU A 159 20.20 13.80 -0.10
C LEU A 159 21.55 13.49 0.56
N SER A 160 21.55 13.00 1.81
CA SER A 160 22.75 12.49 2.47
C SER A 160 22.45 11.41 3.52
N TYR A 161 23.46 10.60 3.84
CA TYR A 161 23.38 9.62 4.93
C TYR A 161 23.43 10.33 6.29
N GLY A 162 22.57 9.92 7.22
CA GLY A 162 22.48 10.56 8.53
C GLY A 162 22.07 12.04 8.46
N TYR A 163 21.28 12.42 7.43
CA TYR A 163 20.80 13.78 7.18
C TYR A 163 20.36 14.48 8.49
N TYR A 164 19.50 13.82 9.27
CA TYR A 164 18.94 14.34 10.51
C TYR A 164 19.91 14.44 11.72
N ASN A 165 21.19 14.16 11.53
CA ASN A 165 22.24 14.37 12.55
C ASN A 165 23.06 15.65 12.34
N ASN A 166 22.76 16.45 11.30
CA ASN A 166 23.45 17.72 11.03
C ASN A 166 22.77 18.93 11.69
N ASN A 167 23.45 20.07 11.74
CA ASN A 167 22.94 21.29 12.39
C ASN A 167 21.73 21.93 11.68
N SER A 168 21.54 21.73 10.37
CA SER A 168 20.49 22.39 9.57
C SER A 168 19.19 21.59 9.46
N SER A 169 19.17 20.37 10.01
CA SER A 169 18.03 19.46 10.04
C SER A 169 18.04 18.56 11.29
N PHE A 170 18.51 19.10 12.42
CA PHE A 170 18.79 18.33 13.63
C PHE A 170 17.54 17.63 14.21
N CYS A 171 17.47 16.31 14.03
CA CYS A 171 16.54 15.42 14.71
C CYS A 171 17.16 14.01 14.83
N PRO A 172 18.16 13.80 15.71
CA PRO A 172 18.91 12.54 15.79
C PRO A 172 18.08 11.33 16.25
N SER A 173 16.85 11.55 16.72
CA SER A 173 15.88 10.51 17.05
C SER A 173 15.02 10.05 15.86
N ALA A 174 14.99 10.78 14.74
CA ALA A 174 14.05 10.55 13.63
C ALA A 174 14.05 9.10 13.11
N GLU A 175 15.23 8.61 12.68
CA GLU A 175 15.36 7.25 12.13
C GLU A 175 15.05 6.16 13.17
N ARG A 176 15.28 6.42 14.47
CA ARG A 176 14.93 5.49 15.55
C ARG A 176 13.40 5.45 15.77
N ILE A 177 12.74 6.61 15.82
CA ILE A 177 11.28 6.71 16.00
C ILE A 177 10.54 5.96 14.88
N ILE A 178 10.99 6.11 13.63
CA ILE A 178 10.43 5.40 12.47
C ILE A 178 10.64 3.89 12.63
N ARG A 179 11.86 3.46 12.92
CA ARG A 179 12.19 2.05 13.11
C ARG A 179 11.40 1.39 14.22
N ASP A 180 11.16 2.07 15.33
CA ASP A 180 10.39 1.54 16.46
C ASP A 180 8.90 1.38 16.10
N ALA A 181 8.32 2.36 15.40
CA ALA A 181 6.95 2.28 14.88
C ALA A 181 6.79 1.15 13.86
N VAL A 182 7.73 1.03 12.92
CA VAL A 182 7.74 -0.01 11.87
C VAL A 182 7.95 -1.38 12.49
N ARG A 183 8.95 -1.56 13.36
CA ARG A 183 9.20 -2.85 14.05
C ARG A 183 7.94 -3.30 14.79
N LYS A 184 7.31 -2.42 15.57
CA LYS A 184 6.06 -2.74 16.29
C LYS A 184 4.96 -3.22 15.33
N ALA A 185 4.75 -2.52 14.21
CA ALA A 185 3.72 -2.88 13.25
C ALA A 185 4.02 -4.17 12.47
N VAL A 186 5.27 -4.36 12.01
CA VAL A 186 5.70 -5.52 11.23
C VAL A 186 5.77 -6.80 12.08
N THR A 187 6.20 -6.71 13.35
CA THR A 187 6.15 -7.84 14.28
C THR A 187 4.71 -8.27 14.60
N ALA A 188 3.76 -7.33 14.67
CA ALA A 188 2.35 -7.66 14.85
C ALA A 188 1.69 -8.21 13.57
N ASN A 189 2.12 -7.75 12.38
CA ASN A 189 1.62 -8.20 11.09
C ASN A 189 2.69 -8.01 9.99
N PRO A 190 3.40 -9.08 9.58
CA PRO A 190 4.43 -9.01 8.54
C PRO A 190 3.93 -8.43 7.20
N GLY A 191 2.64 -8.59 6.90
CA GLY A 191 2.01 -8.02 5.71
C GLY A 191 2.06 -6.49 5.66
N ILE A 192 2.16 -5.80 6.81
CA ILE A 192 2.36 -4.35 6.86
C ILE A 192 3.74 -3.97 6.29
N GLY A 193 4.79 -4.76 6.57
CA GLY A 193 6.14 -4.48 6.05
C GLY A 193 6.20 -4.58 4.52
N ALA A 194 5.55 -5.60 3.93
CA ALA A 194 5.35 -5.68 2.49
C ALA A 194 4.55 -4.49 1.94
N GLY A 195 3.56 -3.99 2.71
CA GLY A 195 2.80 -2.79 2.39
C GLY A 195 3.65 -1.52 2.35
N LEU A 196 4.55 -1.34 3.33
CA LEU A 196 5.46 -0.19 3.42
C LEU A 196 6.51 -0.18 2.30
N ILE A 197 7.08 -1.33 1.97
CA ILE A 197 8.01 -1.48 0.84
C ILE A 197 7.30 -1.12 -0.48
N ARG A 198 6.08 -1.62 -0.67
CA ARG A 198 5.26 -1.27 -1.84
C ARG A 198 4.85 0.21 -1.86
N LEU A 199 4.50 0.80 -0.71
CA LEU A 199 4.15 2.23 -0.61
C LEU A 199 5.29 3.12 -1.08
N PHE A 200 6.53 2.80 -0.72
CA PHE A 200 7.72 3.52 -1.17
C PHE A 200 8.01 3.35 -2.67
N PHE A 201 7.81 2.15 -3.23
CA PHE A 201 7.86 1.94 -4.68
C PHE A 201 6.82 2.80 -5.41
N HIS A 202 5.58 2.81 -4.93
CA HIS A 202 4.49 3.58 -5.53
C HIS A 202 4.70 5.10 -5.43
N ASP A 203 5.27 5.58 -4.31
CA ASP A 203 5.70 6.98 -4.15
C ASP A 203 6.78 7.33 -5.19
N CYS A 204 7.91 6.63 -5.18
CA CYS A 204 9.03 6.96 -6.06
C CYS A 204 8.70 6.87 -7.57
N PHE A 205 7.79 5.98 -7.98
CA PHE A 205 7.39 5.82 -9.37
C PHE A 205 6.31 6.82 -9.84
N VAL A 206 5.65 7.57 -8.94
CA VAL A 206 4.64 8.58 -9.30
C VAL A 206 5.07 9.95 -8.77
N ARG A 207 5.30 10.92 -9.67
CA ARG A 207 5.88 12.26 -9.38
C ARG A 207 7.29 12.29 -8.76
N GLY A 208 7.80 11.17 -8.23
CA GLY A 208 9.11 11.02 -7.58
C GLY A 208 8.94 10.75 -6.09
N CYS A 209 10.03 10.46 -5.37
CA CYS A 209 9.94 10.20 -3.93
C CYS A 209 9.67 11.51 -3.15
N ASP A 210 8.43 12.01 -3.20
CA ASP A 210 7.96 13.27 -2.60
C ASP A 210 6.76 13.09 -1.66
N GLY A 211 6.36 11.85 -1.37
CA GLY A 211 5.23 11.54 -0.50
C GLY A 211 3.87 11.97 -1.07
N SER A 212 3.73 12.24 -2.37
CA SER A 212 2.46 12.63 -3.01
C SER A 212 1.37 11.57 -2.84
N VAL A 213 1.74 10.28 -2.92
CA VAL A 213 0.87 9.12 -2.66
C VAL A 213 0.18 9.13 -1.27
N LEU A 214 0.73 9.90 -0.32
CA LEU A 214 0.17 10.05 1.02
C LEU A 214 -1.00 11.04 1.06
N LEU A 215 -1.12 11.97 0.12
CA LEU A 215 -2.16 13.00 0.15
C LEU A 215 -3.58 12.40 0.01
N THR A 216 -4.53 13.02 0.70
CA THR A 216 -5.98 12.87 0.48
C THR A 216 -6.62 14.19 0.03
N THR A 217 -5.86 15.29 0.03
CA THR A 217 -6.25 16.61 -0.46
C THR A 217 -5.00 17.39 -0.85
N THR A 218 -5.00 18.00 -2.03
CA THR A 218 -3.85 18.74 -2.58
C THR A 218 -3.96 20.26 -2.39
N ALA A 219 -2.90 21.01 -2.74
CA ALA A 219 -2.96 22.48 -2.78
C ALA A 219 -3.93 23.00 -3.85
N SER A 220 -4.07 22.32 -4.99
CA SER A 220 -5.12 22.56 -5.99
C SER A 220 -6.54 22.15 -5.55
N ARG A 221 -6.72 21.66 -4.32
CA ARG A 221 -7.97 21.11 -3.76
C ARG A 221 -8.52 19.90 -4.53
N ASN A 222 -7.65 19.16 -5.21
CA ASN A 222 -7.99 17.89 -5.82
C ASN A 222 -8.24 16.83 -4.73
N SER A 223 -9.29 16.03 -4.92
CA SER A 223 -9.61 14.82 -4.15
C SER A 223 -9.40 13.53 -4.94
N ASP A 224 -9.27 13.60 -6.27
CA ASP A 224 -8.94 12.47 -7.14
C ASP A 224 -7.41 12.25 -7.16
N VAL A 225 -6.90 11.88 -5.98
CA VAL A 225 -5.47 11.72 -5.67
C VAL A 225 -4.97 10.31 -6.01
N GLU A 226 -3.65 10.11 -6.05
CA GLU A 226 -3.04 8.80 -6.32
C GLU A 226 -3.57 7.67 -5.43
N ARG A 227 -3.91 7.94 -4.17
CA ARG A 227 -4.48 6.93 -3.26
C ARG A 227 -5.77 6.30 -3.80
N GLU A 228 -6.55 7.05 -4.57
CA GLU A 228 -7.78 6.60 -5.24
C GLU A 228 -7.55 6.05 -6.65
N GLY A 229 -6.33 6.16 -7.18
CA GLY A 229 -5.93 5.61 -8.48
C GLY A 229 -6.03 4.08 -8.55
N PRO A 230 -6.33 3.47 -9.71
CA PRO A 230 -6.65 2.05 -9.82
C PRO A 230 -5.60 1.06 -9.24
N PRO A 231 -4.27 1.28 -9.37
CA PRO A 231 -3.26 0.42 -8.75
C PRO A 231 -3.21 0.50 -7.21
N ASN A 232 -3.75 1.58 -6.64
CA ASN A 232 -3.57 1.99 -5.25
C ASN A 232 -4.81 1.75 -4.39
N LYS A 233 -6.00 2.05 -4.95
CA LYS A 233 -7.29 1.99 -4.26
C LYS A 233 -7.57 0.60 -3.71
N ASN A 234 -7.85 0.51 -2.41
CA ASN A 234 -8.03 -0.75 -1.68
C ASN A 234 -6.83 -1.74 -1.79
N SER A 235 -5.63 -1.24 -2.09
CA SER A 235 -4.46 -2.04 -2.49
C SER A 235 -3.19 -1.66 -1.72
N LEU A 236 -2.89 -0.36 -1.60
CA LEU A 236 -1.86 0.15 -0.69
C LEU A 236 -2.31 0.11 0.78
N ARG A 237 -1.36 -0.03 1.71
CA ARG A 237 -1.59 -0.12 3.16
C ARG A 237 -0.34 0.28 3.95
N GLY A 238 -0.48 0.52 5.25
CA GLY A 238 0.61 0.99 6.11
C GLY A 238 0.65 2.51 6.31
N PHE A 239 -0.30 3.25 5.74
CA PHE A 239 -0.47 4.70 5.94
C PHE A 239 -0.56 5.04 7.44
N GLU A 240 -1.26 4.21 8.22
CA GLU A 240 -1.40 4.31 9.66
C GLU A 240 -0.06 4.21 10.43
N VAL A 241 0.93 3.50 9.89
CA VAL A 241 2.29 3.43 10.45
C VAL A 241 3.07 4.70 10.12
N ILE A 242 2.92 5.21 8.89
CA ILE A 242 3.50 6.50 8.47
C ILE A 242 2.95 7.64 9.34
N ASP A 243 1.63 7.71 9.54
CA ASP A 243 0.99 8.71 10.39
C ASP A 243 1.42 8.58 11.86
N THR A 244 1.53 7.35 12.38
CA THR A 244 2.02 7.10 13.76
C THR A 244 3.47 7.55 13.93
N ALA A 245 4.36 7.19 13.00
CA ALA A 245 5.77 7.59 13.03
C ALA A 245 5.91 9.11 12.90
N LYS A 246 5.15 9.73 11.97
CA LYS A 246 5.15 11.18 11.76
C LYS A 246 4.66 11.94 12.98
N ALA A 247 3.57 11.50 13.63
CA ALA A 247 3.06 12.16 14.84
C ALA A 247 4.07 12.09 16.00
N ALA A 248 4.79 10.96 16.14
CA ALA A 248 5.86 10.82 17.14
C ALA A 248 7.08 11.69 16.81
N ILE A 249 7.42 11.85 15.53
CA ILE A 249 8.47 12.77 15.06
C ILE A 249 8.08 14.22 15.32
N GLU A 250 6.89 14.67 14.93
CA GLU A 250 6.46 16.07 15.15
C GLU A 250 6.41 16.45 16.63
N LYS A 251 6.22 15.47 17.53
CA LYS A 251 6.35 15.69 18.97
C LYS A 251 7.82 15.84 19.43
N ALA A 252 8.77 15.23 18.73
CA ALA A 252 10.20 15.23 19.09
C ALA A 252 10.99 16.36 18.41
N CYS A 253 10.67 16.68 17.16
CA CYS A 253 11.34 17.68 16.32
C CYS A 253 10.35 18.28 15.29
N PRO A 254 9.49 19.23 15.72
CA PRO A 254 8.43 19.78 14.89
C PRO A 254 8.94 20.36 13.56
N GLY A 255 8.34 19.97 12.44
CA GLY A 255 8.62 20.54 11.12
C GLY A 255 10.00 20.22 10.53
N ILE A 256 10.73 19.23 11.04
CA ILE A 256 12.10 18.89 10.57
C ILE A 256 12.12 17.76 9.52
N VAL A 257 11.31 16.72 9.68
CA VAL A 257 11.39 15.49 8.84
C VAL A 257 10.22 15.45 7.86
N SER A 258 10.49 15.27 6.56
CA SER A 258 9.42 15.16 5.55
C SER A 258 8.69 13.83 5.63
N CYS A 259 7.44 13.78 5.16
CA CYS A 259 6.72 12.52 5.05
C CYS A 259 7.32 11.59 3.98
N ALA A 260 7.90 12.15 2.92
CA ALA A 260 8.70 11.41 1.93
C ALA A 260 9.84 10.60 2.58
N ASP A 261 10.60 11.20 3.51
CA ASP A 261 11.64 10.46 4.25
C ASP A 261 11.07 9.47 5.27
N VAL A 262 9.92 9.75 5.89
CA VAL A 262 9.23 8.74 6.73
C VAL A 262 8.89 7.49 5.93
N VAL A 263 8.40 7.62 4.69
CA VAL A 263 8.12 6.48 3.80
C VAL A 263 9.39 5.73 3.40
N ALA A 264 10.42 6.46 2.95
CA ALA A 264 11.70 5.87 2.52
C ALA A 264 12.39 5.08 3.65
N PHE A 265 12.44 5.66 4.85
CA PHE A 265 12.98 5.01 6.03
C PHE A 265 12.09 3.85 6.50
N ALA A 266 10.76 3.97 6.41
CA ALA A 266 9.87 2.87 6.78
C ALA A 266 10.03 1.64 5.88
N ALA A 267 10.22 1.81 4.58
CA ALA A 267 10.54 0.71 3.67
C ALA A 267 11.90 0.06 3.98
N ARG A 268 12.92 0.88 4.33
CA ARG A 268 14.25 0.42 4.76
C ARG A 268 14.18 -0.41 6.05
N ASP A 269 13.50 0.09 7.08
CA ASP A 269 13.37 -0.60 8.37
C ASP A 269 12.47 -1.85 8.24
N ALA A 270 11.41 -1.81 7.42
CA ALA A 270 10.58 -2.99 7.12
C ALA A 270 11.37 -4.09 6.40
N SER A 271 12.22 -3.72 5.44
CA SER A 271 13.10 -4.66 4.73
C SER A 271 14.10 -5.33 5.68
N SER A 272 14.64 -4.57 6.64
CA SER A 272 15.54 -5.11 7.66
C SER A 272 14.82 -6.09 8.59
N VAL A 273 13.62 -5.77 9.08
CA VAL A 273 12.83 -6.67 9.93
C VAL A 273 12.45 -7.96 9.20
N LEU A 274 11.92 -7.86 7.97
CA LEU A 274 11.44 -9.02 7.20
C LEU A 274 12.56 -9.93 6.68
N SER A 275 13.78 -9.41 6.50
CA SER A 275 14.96 -10.21 6.13
C SER A 275 15.70 -10.81 7.33
N ASN A 276 15.22 -10.56 8.56
CA ASN A 276 15.88 -10.86 9.83
C ASN A 276 17.29 -10.23 9.91
N GLY A 277 17.41 -8.96 9.52
CA GLY A 277 18.64 -8.17 9.56
C GLY A 277 19.61 -8.39 8.40
N ARG A 278 19.33 -9.30 7.45
CA ARG A 278 20.21 -9.56 6.31
C ARG A 278 20.29 -8.42 5.29
N ILE A 279 19.20 -7.64 5.15
CA ILE A 279 19.13 -6.46 4.29
C ILE A 279 19.31 -5.21 5.14
N ASN A 280 20.32 -4.41 4.80
CA ASN A 280 20.70 -3.16 5.45
C ASN A 280 20.84 -2.04 4.40
N ILE A 281 19.70 -1.55 3.89
CA ILE A 281 19.68 -0.46 2.91
C ILE A 281 20.23 0.82 3.55
N LYS A 282 21.28 1.40 2.97
CA LYS A 282 21.79 2.73 3.31
C LYS A 282 20.87 3.80 2.74
N MET A 283 19.66 3.95 3.29
CA MET A 283 18.73 4.96 2.79
C MET A 283 19.22 6.37 3.15
N PRO A 284 19.50 7.27 2.18
CA PRO A 284 19.79 8.66 2.50
C PRO A 284 18.49 9.41 2.79
N GLY A 285 18.57 10.47 3.61
CA GLY A 285 17.48 11.41 3.88
C GLY A 285 17.71 12.77 3.20
N GLY A 286 16.75 13.68 3.33
CA GLY A 286 16.75 15.02 2.75
C GLY A 286 15.66 15.27 1.71
N ARG A 287 14.69 14.37 1.54
CA ARG A 287 13.55 14.57 0.62
C ARG A 287 12.63 15.67 1.17
N LEU A 288 11.93 16.37 0.29
CA LEU A 288 10.84 17.26 0.67
C LEU A 288 9.51 16.78 0.11
N ASP A 289 8.43 17.21 0.76
CA ASP A 289 7.07 16.81 0.45
C ASP A 289 6.50 17.54 -0.77
N GLY A 290 5.81 16.80 -1.63
CA GLY A 290 4.98 17.32 -2.69
C GLY A 290 3.61 17.77 -2.22
N ARG A 291 3.02 18.73 -2.96
CA ARG A 291 1.73 19.37 -2.65
C ARG A 291 0.59 19.00 -3.60
N GLU A 292 0.88 18.18 -4.60
CA GLU A 292 -0.04 17.76 -5.66
C GLU A 292 0.06 16.26 -5.88
N SER A 293 -1.08 15.63 -6.15
CA SER A 293 -1.25 14.20 -6.37
C SER A 293 -2.48 13.98 -7.25
N PHE A 294 -2.41 13.04 -8.20
CA PHE A 294 -3.45 12.82 -9.22
C PHE A 294 -3.63 11.33 -9.52
N ALA A 295 -4.87 10.84 -9.46
CA ALA A 295 -5.19 9.43 -9.67
C ALA A 295 -4.73 8.90 -11.04
N ASN A 296 -4.87 9.70 -12.10
CA ASN A 296 -4.46 9.32 -13.46
C ASN A 296 -2.95 9.19 -13.66
N GLU A 297 -2.12 9.81 -12.82
CA GLU A 297 -0.66 9.62 -12.89
C GLU A 297 -0.23 8.24 -12.38
N THR A 298 -1.12 7.50 -11.71
CA THR A 298 -0.86 6.10 -11.32
C THR A 298 -0.85 5.12 -12.49
N ASP A 299 -1.37 5.49 -13.66
CA ASP A 299 -1.39 4.65 -14.87
C ASP A 299 0.03 4.33 -15.42
N GLN A 300 1.07 5.06 -14.96
CA GLN A 300 2.46 4.78 -15.34
C GLN A 300 3.14 3.69 -14.49
N LEU A 301 2.46 3.21 -13.43
CA LEU A 301 2.94 2.10 -12.62
C LEU A 301 2.86 0.78 -13.42
N PRO A 302 3.89 -0.08 -13.37
CA PRO A 302 3.83 -1.39 -14.01
C PRO A 302 2.76 -2.26 -13.36
N GLY A 303 1.96 -2.93 -14.18
CA GLY A 303 0.82 -3.73 -13.73
C GLY A 303 1.15 -5.23 -13.62
N PRO A 304 0.32 -6.01 -12.91
CA PRO A 304 0.51 -7.46 -12.76
C PRO A 304 0.39 -8.23 -14.10
N PHE A 305 -0.14 -7.59 -15.14
CA PHE A 305 -0.27 -8.15 -16.49
C PHE A 305 0.86 -7.73 -17.44
N SER A 306 1.76 -6.83 -17.04
CA SER A 306 2.75 -6.22 -17.93
C SER A 306 3.68 -7.25 -18.60
N THR A 307 4.02 -6.99 -19.86
CA THR A 307 5.04 -7.75 -20.60
C THR A 307 6.45 -7.33 -20.17
N LEU A 308 7.46 -8.15 -20.47
CA LEU A 308 8.86 -7.81 -20.14
C LEU A 308 9.29 -6.45 -20.71
N ALA A 309 8.94 -6.15 -21.97
CA ALA A 309 9.26 -4.87 -22.60
C ALA A 309 8.58 -3.68 -21.89
N GLN A 310 7.35 -3.85 -21.39
CA GLN A 310 6.65 -2.82 -20.62
C GLN A 310 7.31 -2.60 -19.25
N LEU A 311 7.74 -3.67 -18.57
CA LEU A 311 8.50 -3.56 -17.32
C LEU A 311 9.83 -2.83 -17.54
N GLN A 312 10.62 -3.26 -18.54
CA GLN A 312 11.91 -2.64 -18.88
C GLN A 312 11.75 -1.17 -19.24
N SER A 313 10.73 -0.81 -20.02
CA SER A 313 10.43 0.59 -20.33
C SER A 313 10.04 1.39 -19.07
N SER A 314 9.15 0.85 -18.22
CA SER A 314 8.69 1.53 -17.00
C SER A 314 9.86 1.82 -16.03
N PHE A 315 10.74 0.85 -15.80
CA PHE A 315 11.93 1.03 -14.94
C PHE A 315 12.99 1.94 -15.57
N SER A 316 13.25 1.80 -16.88
CA SER A 316 14.18 2.67 -17.61
C SER A 316 13.73 4.15 -17.60
N ASN A 317 12.42 4.41 -17.69
CA ASN A 317 11.84 5.76 -17.58
C ASN A 317 12.08 6.40 -16.19
N GLN A 318 12.37 5.62 -15.15
CA GLN A 318 12.78 6.11 -13.83
C GLN A 318 14.31 6.11 -13.63
N GLY A 319 15.09 5.74 -14.66
CA GLY A 319 16.54 5.65 -14.59
C GLY A 319 17.07 4.36 -13.94
N LEU A 320 16.24 3.32 -13.80
CA LEU A 320 16.64 2.02 -13.27
C LEU A 320 16.95 1.02 -14.40
N THR A 321 17.98 0.20 -14.20
CA THR A 321 18.42 -0.82 -15.15
C THR A 321 17.51 -2.05 -15.19
N SER A 322 17.63 -2.88 -16.23
CA SER A 322 16.94 -4.18 -16.32
C SER A 322 17.36 -5.15 -15.19
N ASP A 323 18.58 -5.03 -14.66
CA ASP A 323 19.04 -5.85 -13.52
C ASP A 323 18.44 -5.35 -12.19
N GLU A 324 18.31 -4.03 -12.00
CA GLU A 324 17.57 -3.44 -10.87
C GLU A 324 16.09 -3.79 -10.93
N MET A 325 15.48 -3.81 -12.13
CA MET A 325 14.11 -4.28 -12.34
C MET A 325 13.93 -5.73 -11.87
N VAL A 326 14.74 -6.69 -12.35
CA VAL A 326 14.69 -8.09 -11.92
C VAL A 326 14.95 -8.22 -10.41
N THR A 327 15.84 -7.40 -9.87
CA THR A 327 16.21 -7.38 -8.44
C THR A 327 15.07 -6.86 -7.55
N LEU A 328 14.41 -5.77 -7.94
CA LEU A 328 13.30 -5.16 -7.19
C LEU A 328 12.03 -5.99 -7.27
N SER A 329 11.79 -6.73 -8.38
CA SER A 329 10.71 -7.74 -8.44
C SER A 329 10.82 -8.80 -7.35
N GLY A 330 12.02 -9.02 -6.78
CA GLY A 330 12.23 -9.86 -5.60
C GLY A 330 11.44 -9.43 -4.35
N ALA A 331 10.94 -8.19 -4.29
CA ALA A 331 10.01 -7.77 -3.25
C ALA A 331 8.69 -8.57 -3.24
N HIS A 332 8.33 -9.25 -4.34
CA HIS A 332 7.18 -10.15 -4.41
C HIS A 332 7.41 -11.50 -3.67
N THR A 333 8.57 -11.73 -3.07
CA THR A 333 8.82 -12.84 -2.13
C THR A 333 7.98 -12.72 -0.82
N ILE A 334 7.37 -11.56 -0.57
CA ILE A 334 6.53 -11.29 0.62
C ILE A 334 5.17 -10.71 0.23
N GLY A 335 4.20 -10.81 1.14
CA GLY A 335 2.90 -10.15 0.99
C GLY A 335 1.89 -10.97 0.18
N ARG A 336 0.84 -10.31 -0.32
CA ARG A 336 -0.36 -10.98 -0.85
C ARG A 336 -0.90 -10.33 -2.11
N GLY A 337 -1.27 -11.16 -3.09
CA GLY A 337 -1.95 -10.75 -4.33
C GLY A 337 -3.43 -11.15 -4.33
N ARG A 338 -4.28 -10.40 -5.05
CA ARG A 338 -5.69 -10.78 -5.28
C ARG A 338 -5.79 -11.73 -6.47
N CYS A 339 -6.67 -12.73 -6.38
CA CYS A 339 -6.92 -13.72 -7.44
C CYS A 339 -7.22 -13.09 -8.82
N ALA A 340 -7.94 -11.96 -8.85
CA ALA A 340 -8.24 -11.18 -10.05
C ALA A 340 -7.01 -10.86 -10.92
N PHE A 341 -5.83 -10.73 -10.32
CA PHE A 341 -4.61 -10.29 -10.99
C PHE A 341 -3.74 -11.43 -11.55
N PHE A 342 -4.14 -12.70 -11.38
CA PHE A 342 -3.37 -13.84 -11.89
C PHE A 342 -4.17 -15.05 -12.38
N SER A 343 -5.47 -15.18 -12.06
CA SER A 343 -6.26 -16.37 -12.41
C SER A 343 -6.29 -16.68 -13.92
N ASN A 344 -6.00 -15.71 -14.78
CA ASN A 344 -5.90 -15.90 -16.24
C ASN A 344 -4.71 -16.78 -16.67
N ARG A 345 -3.69 -17.01 -15.82
CA ARG A 345 -2.49 -17.79 -16.17
C ARG A 345 -2.39 -19.15 -15.46
N PHE A 346 -3.49 -19.68 -14.94
CA PHE A 346 -3.51 -21.01 -14.33
C PHE A 346 -3.21 -22.17 -15.32
N GLY A 347 -3.09 -21.89 -16.63
CA GLY A 347 -2.60 -22.83 -17.64
C GLY A 347 -1.07 -22.85 -17.77
N ASP A 348 -0.41 -21.70 -17.58
CA ASP A 348 1.05 -21.54 -17.77
C ASP A 348 1.85 -21.76 -16.48
N MET A 349 1.17 -21.68 -15.34
CA MET A 349 1.69 -21.86 -14.00
C MET A 349 1.99 -23.34 -13.68
N ASN A 350 2.90 -23.60 -12.75
CA ASN A 350 3.14 -24.92 -12.17
C ASN A 350 1.82 -25.62 -11.77
N PRO A 351 1.51 -26.84 -12.28
CA PRO A 351 0.21 -27.46 -12.09
C PRO A 351 -0.22 -27.66 -10.63
N ALA A 352 0.72 -27.99 -9.73
CA ALA A 352 0.42 -28.19 -8.31
C ALA A 352 0.06 -26.87 -7.62
N LEU A 353 0.80 -25.78 -7.90
CA LEU A 353 0.44 -24.45 -7.41
C LEU A 353 -0.90 -23.99 -8.01
N ALA A 354 -1.11 -24.19 -9.31
CA ALA A 354 -2.34 -23.80 -9.99
C ALA A 354 -3.57 -24.57 -9.46
N ALA A 355 -3.42 -25.83 -9.02
CA ALA A 355 -4.47 -26.57 -8.33
C ALA A 355 -4.75 -25.99 -6.93
N LYS A 356 -3.71 -25.71 -6.14
CA LYS A 356 -3.81 -25.08 -4.81
C LYS A 356 -4.51 -23.72 -4.88
N LEU A 357 -4.11 -22.87 -5.84
CA LEU A 357 -4.66 -21.53 -6.00
C LEU A 357 -6.10 -21.56 -6.52
N ARG A 358 -6.47 -22.48 -7.42
CA ARG A 358 -7.89 -22.66 -7.81
C ARG A 358 -8.81 -22.93 -6.61
N ALA A 359 -8.35 -23.75 -5.65
CA ALA A 359 -9.11 -24.02 -4.41
C ALA A 359 -9.19 -22.79 -3.48
N GLN A 360 -8.17 -21.94 -3.45
CA GLN A 360 -8.16 -20.70 -2.64
C GLN A 360 -8.92 -19.54 -3.31
N CYS A 361 -8.98 -19.51 -4.63
CA CYS A 361 -9.58 -18.45 -5.44
C CYS A 361 -11.07 -18.71 -5.75
N SER A 362 -11.87 -19.06 -4.74
CA SER A 362 -13.34 -19.15 -4.86
C SER A 362 -14.01 -17.83 -5.26
N ASN A 363 -13.33 -16.70 -5.07
CA ASN A 363 -13.72 -15.36 -5.53
C ASN A 363 -12.46 -14.63 -6.04
N THR A 364 -12.60 -13.82 -7.10
CA THR A 364 -11.51 -13.00 -7.66
C THR A 364 -10.95 -11.98 -6.66
N ASN A 365 -11.72 -11.59 -5.65
CA ASN A 365 -11.27 -10.70 -4.57
C ASN A 365 -10.51 -11.41 -3.43
N ASN A 366 -10.41 -12.74 -3.42
CA ASN A 366 -9.63 -13.45 -2.41
C ASN A 366 -8.14 -13.09 -2.52
N PHE A 367 -7.47 -12.99 -1.37
CA PHE A 367 -6.03 -12.74 -1.29
C PHE A 367 -5.27 -14.03 -0.98
N VAL A 368 -4.23 -14.32 -1.75
CA VAL A 368 -3.27 -15.42 -1.51
C VAL A 368 -1.87 -14.85 -1.28
N ASN A 369 -0.94 -15.65 -0.76
CA ASN A 369 0.45 -15.22 -0.60
C ASN A 369 1.16 -15.15 -1.96
N GLN A 370 2.08 -14.19 -2.13
CA GLN A 370 2.87 -14.06 -3.36
C GLN A 370 3.94 -15.15 -3.46
N ASP A 371 4.59 -15.45 -2.33
CA ASP A 371 5.43 -16.63 -2.14
C ASP A 371 4.66 -17.64 -1.26
N ASP A 372 4.49 -18.86 -1.74
CA ASP A 372 3.80 -19.93 -1.01
C ASP A 372 4.76 -20.72 -0.07
N VAL A 373 6.07 -20.52 -0.22
CA VAL A 373 7.13 -21.22 0.50
C VAL A 373 7.61 -20.39 1.70
N THR A 374 7.90 -19.10 1.51
CA THR A 374 8.41 -18.19 2.58
C THR A 374 7.61 -16.88 2.70
N PRO A 375 6.26 -16.91 2.82
CA PRO A 375 5.35 -15.76 2.62
C PRO A 375 5.60 -14.48 3.46
N ASN A 376 6.37 -14.61 4.55
CA ASN A 376 6.66 -13.53 5.50
C ASN A 376 8.17 -13.19 5.61
N ALA A 377 9.05 -13.84 4.84
CA ALA A 377 10.49 -13.59 4.87
C ALA A 377 10.95 -12.89 3.60
N LEU A 378 11.60 -11.74 3.73
CA LEU A 378 12.19 -11.02 2.59
C LEU A 378 13.49 -11.73 2.20
N ASP A 379 13.38 -12.71 1.30
CA ASP A 379 14.46 -13.56 0.84
C ASP A 379 14.41 -13.88 -0.67
N LYS A 380 15.39 -14.64 -1.16
CA LYS A 380 15.55 -14.97 -2.59
C LYS A 380 14.69 -16.14 -3.09
N GLN A 381 13.76 -16.68 -2.30
CA GLN A 381 12.91 -17.81 -2.70
C GLN A 381 12.02 -17.47 -3.90
N TYR A 382 11.58 -16.21 -4.04
CA TYR A 382 10.95 -15.67 -5.25
C TYR A 382 11.65 -16.10 -6.55
N TYR A 383 12.98 -16.03 -6.65
CA TYR A 383 13.69 -16.37 -7.89
C TYR A 383 13.66 -17.86 -8.22
N ARG A 384 13.64 -18.73 -7.21
CA ARG A 384 13.37 -20.15 -7.41
C ARG A 384 11.94 -20.36 -7.87
N ASN A 385 10.99 -19.62 -7.32
CA ASN A 385 9.60 -19.66 -7.76
C ASN A 385 9.45 -19.18 -9.23
N VAL A 386 10.20 -18.16 -9.68
CA VAL A 386 10.21 -17.75 -11.10
C VAL A 386 10.68 -18.90 -12.00
N ILE A 387 11.79 -19.56 -11.63
CA ILE A 387 12.35 -20.71 -12.37
C ILE A 387 11.35 -21.87 -12.43
N ASP A 388 10.72 -22.21 -11.30
CA ASP A 388 9.77 -23.32 -11.13
C ASP A 388 8.35 -23.04 -11.70
N LYS A 389 8.12 -21.83 -12.26
CA LYS A 389 6.79 -21.32 -12.66
C LYS A 389 5.76 -21.25 -11.52
N LYS A 390 6.22 -20.96 -10.31
CA LYS A 390 5.45 -20.86 -9.05
C LYS A 390 5.19 -19.41 -8.60
N VAL A 391 5.13 -18.45 -9.52
CA VAL A 391 4.87 -17.02 -9.23
C VAL A 391 3.48 -16.59 -9.64
N LEU A 392 2.91 -15.61 -8.92
CA LEU A 392 1.55 -15.15 -9.16
C LEU A 392 1.40 -14.35 -10.45
N PHE A 393 2.12 -13.24 -10.65
CA PHE A 393 1.75 -12.27 -11.70
C PHE A 393 2.43 -12.52 -13.05
N ASN A 394 1.85 -11.98 -14.12
CA ASN A 394 2.43 -12.09 -15.47
C ASN A 394 3.79 -11.41 -15.49
N SER A 395 3.86 -10.24 -14.85
CA SER A 395 5.08 -9.48 -14.62
C SER A 395 6.20 -10.27 -13.94
N ASP A 396 5.86 -11.29 -13.13
CA ASP A 396 6.84 -12.19 -12.51
C ASP A 396 7.24 -13.33 -13.46
N ALA A 397 6.24 -13.93 -14.12
CA ALA A 397 6.45 -15.07 -15.01
C ALA A 397 7.28 -14.71 -16.26
N VAL A 398 7.12 -13.49 -16.79
CA VAL A 398 7.92 -12.99 -17.93
C VAL A 398 9.41 -12.78 -17.61
N LEU A 399 9.82 -12.87 -16.34
CA LEU A 399 11.24 -12.88 -15.96
C LEU A 399 11.93 -14.23 -16.20
N ASN A 400 11.17 -15.29 -16.54
CA ASN A 400 11.70 -16.57 -16.99
C ASN A 400 11.89 -16.55 -18.52
N SER A 401 12.58 -15.53 -19.03
CA SER A 401 12.85 -15.30 -20.45
C SER A 401 14.35 -15.33 -20.76
N THR A 402 14.73 -15.49 -22.03
CA THR A 402 16.13 -15.49 -22.48
C THR A 402 16.91 -14.25 -22.04
N GLU A 403 16.26 -13.09 -22.01
CA GLU A 403 16.85 -11.78 -21.68
C GLU A 403 17.12 -11.60 -20.17
N THR A 404 16.40 -12.30 -19.30
CA THR A 404 16.39 -12.05 -17.84
C THR A 404 16.69 -13.27 -16.96
N ILE A 405 16.67 -14.49 -17.52
CA ILE A 405 16.89 -15.73 -16.78
C ILE A 405 18.30 -15.82 -16.16
N ALA A 406 19.30 -15.13 -16.72
CA ALA A 406 20.64 -15.07 -16.16
C ALA A 406 20.66 -14.34 -14.80
N GLN A 407 20.01 -13.16 -14.72
CA GLN A 407 19.86 -12.38 -13.50
C GLN A 407 19.00 -13.12 -12.47
N VAL A 408 17.92 -13.77 -12.90
CA VAL A 408 17.07 -14.61 -12.03
C VAL A 408 17.88 -15.76 -11.41
N ARG A 409 18.66 -16.50 -12.20
CA ARG A 409 19.52 -17.58 -11.71
C ARG A 409 20.63 -17.08 -10.77
N GLN A 410 21.23 -15.91 -11.07
CA GLN A 410 22.21 -15.28 -10.19
C GLN A 410 21.59 -14.95 -8.81
N ASN A 411 20.42 -14.32 -8.81
CA ASN A 411 19.72 -13.93 -7.60
C ASN A 411 19.22 -15.14 -6.79
N ALA A 412 18.79 -16.24 -7.44
CA ALA A 412 18.40 -17.49 -6.77
C ALA A 412 19.58 -18.19 -6.06
N ASN A 413 20.74 -18.23 -6.69
CA ASN A 413 21.86 -19.09 -6.28
C ASN A 413 22.88 -18.38 -5.39
N GLY A 414 23.19 -17.11 -5.64
CA GLY A 414 24.21 -16.37 -4.89
C GLY A 414 23.90 -16.27 -3.38
N ALA A 415 24.89 -16.51 -2.52
CA ALA A 415 24.68 -16.66 -1.07
C ALA A 415 24.02 -15.43 -0.41
N THR A 416 24.53 -14.24 -0.72
CA THR A 416 23.98 -12.93 -0.29
C THR A 416 23.85 -11.95 -1.46
N THR A 417 23.92 -12.46 -2.69
CA THR A 417 24.04 -11.62 -3.90
C THR A 417 22.79 -10.81 -4.15
N TRP A 418 21.61 -11.43 -3.99
CA TRP A 418 20.36 -10.72 -4.16
C TRP A 418 20.17 -9.65 -3.08
N GLU A 419 20.44 -9.94 -1.81
CA GLU A 419 20.31 -8.97 -0.72
C GLU A 419 21.13 -7.69 -0.99
N ARG A 420 22.39 -7.82 -1.45
CA ARG A 420 23.24 -6.66 -1.81
C ARG A 420 22.72 -5.89 -3.03
N LYS A 421 22.23 -6.58 -4.06
CA LYS A 421 21.62 -5.92 -5.22
C LYS A 421 20.33 -5.19 -4.82
N PHE A 422 19.51 -5.80 -3.96
CA PHE A 422 18.26 -5.22 -3.45
C PHE A 422 18.53 -3.98 -2.58
N GLU A 423 19.56 -4.02 -1.72
CA GLU A 423 20.04 -2.86 -0.97
C GLU A 423 20.33 -1.67 -1.89
N GLN A 424 21.13 -1.88 -2.94
CA GLN A 424 21.53 -0.83 -3.87
C GLN A 424 20.36 -0.34 -4.74
N ALA A 425 19.51 -1.25 -5.22
CA ALA A 425 18.38 -0.92 -6.07
C ALA A 425 17.30 -0.13 -5.29
N MET A 426 17.04 -0.46 -4.02
CA MET A 426 16.16 0.31 -3.14
C MET A 426 16.73 1.70 -2.82
N GLU A 427 18.05 1.80 -2.62
CA GLU A 427 18.73 3.09 -2.45
C GLU A 427 18.63 3.96 -3.72
N ASN A 428 18.80 3.37 -4.91
CA ASN A 428 18.70 4.06 -6.19
C ASN A 428 17.26 4.46 -6.51
N MET A 429 16.28 3.59 -6.25
CA MET A 429 14.86 3.93 -6.33
C MET A 429 14.53 5.13 -5.43
N GLY A 430 15.09 5.18 -4.21
CA GLY A 430 14.96 6.30 -3.29
C GLY A 430 15.53 7.64 -3.78
N LYS A 431 16.28 7.67 -4.87
CA LYS A 431 16.87 8.89 -5.47
C LYS A 431 16.01 9.46 -6.62
N ILE A 432 14.94 8.78 -7.01
CA ILE A 432 14.07 9.16 -8.14
C ILE A 432 13.33 10.47 -7.84
N GLY A 433 13.56 11.49 -8.68
CA GLY A 433 12.69 12.67 -8.77
C GLY A 433 12.56 13.52 -7.50
N VAL A 434 13.52 13.43 -6.58
CA VAL A 434 13.42 14.08 -5.25
C VAL A 434 13.31 15.60 -5.34
N LYS A 435 12.48 16.17 -4.45
CA LYS A 435 12.33 17.62 -4.28
C LYS A 435 13.39 18.18 -3.36
N THR A 436 13.90 19.37 -3.69
CA THR A 436 14.84 20.14 -2.86
C THR A 436 14.25 21.49 -2.47
N ARG A 437 14.88 22.24 -1.55
CA ARG A 437 14.37 23.55 -1.09
C ARG A 437 14.24 24.61 -2.21
N GLY A 438 14.85 24.39 -3.37
CA GLY A 438 14.69 25.24 -4.55
C GLY A 438 13.46 24.92 -5.40
N ASP A 439 12.69 23.88 -5.08
CA ASP A 439 11.48 23.51 -5.81
C ASP A 439 10.25 24.31 -5.38
N GLN A 440 9.54 24.85 -6.37
CA GLN A 440 8.26 25.49 -6.13
C GLN A 440 7.26 24.48 -5.53
N GLY A 441 6.73 24.81 -4.36
CA GLY A 441 5.77 23.98 -3.65
C GLY A 441 6.35 22.69 -3.05
N ALA A 442 7.66 22.64 -2.77
CA ALA A 442 8.22 21.66 -1.85
C ALA A 442 8.02 22.14 -0.39
N GLU A 443 7.65 21.24 0.52
CA GLU A 443 7.45 21.57 1.94
C GLU A 443 7.89 20.45 2.89
N ILE A 444 7.67 20.65 4.19
CA ILE A 444 7.71 19.60 5.22
C ILE A 444 6.32 19.58 5.85
N ARG A 445 5.47 18.62 5.45
CA ARG A 445 4.10 18.51 5.97
C ARG A 445 4.14 18.16 7.45
N LYS A 446 3.26 18.74 8.27
CA LYS A 446 3.05 18.31 9.67
C LYS A 446 2.20 17.04 9.76
N VAL A 447 1.27 16.85 8.83
CA VAL A 447 0.38 15.68 8.74
C VAL A 447 0.43 15.16 7.31
N CYS A 448 0.84 13.91 7.10
CA CYS A 448 1.18 13.42 5.76
C CYS A 448 0.01 13.39 4.77
N SER A 449 -1.23 13.29 5.26
CA SER A 449 -2.42 13.23 4.40
C SER A 449 -2.82 14.55 3.75
N ARG A 450 -2.20 15.69 4.09
CA ARG A 450 -2.58 17.01 3.58
C ARG A 450 -1.40 17.96 3.48
N VAL A 451 -1.52 18.97 2.62
CA VAL A 451 -0.62 20.14 2.62
C VAL A 451 -0.75 20.92 3.94
N ASN A 452 0.27 21.72 4.29
CA ASN A 452 0.24 22.56 5.50
C ASN A 452 -0.75 23.74 5.43
#